data_AF-A0A7V8YIA7-F1
#
_entry.id   AF-A0A7V8YIA7-F1
#
_cell.length_a   1.000
_cell.length_b   1.000
_cell.length_c   1.000
_cell.angle_alpha   90.00
_cell.angle_beta   90.00
_cell.angle_gamma   90.00
#
_symmetry.space_group_name_H-M   'P 1'
#
loop_
_entity.id
_entity.type
_entity.pdbx_description
1 polymer ?
#
loop_
_entity_poly.entity_id
_entity_poly.type
_entity_poly.pdbx_seq_one_letter_code
_entity_poly.pdbx_strand_id
1 'polypeptide(L)'
;VVLGPNPVVNLFGGDAVAALGRRIRIGRATFQVIGVVKGDGQKDEIAIMPLGAARSYLLGGTDAVNQIIVKAGSVGQVPAVLDEVTALLSQQHHIRDPAKRDFEATALQGLLDQATQTLTFLSVFTVAVAAISLIVGGIGVANIMLVSVTERTREIGIRKAVGAPRSAIVKQFLIESCVLAAMGGLVGIVLGVGLTVIAGLVLPANIPNFPAPEVSVGSVLLAFGISLAIGLLAGGFPAIRAASMRPIDALRYE
;
A
#
# COMPACT_ATOMS: atom_id res chain seq x y z
N VAL A 1 12.27 -35.38 -13.50
CA VAL A 1 12.46 -33.95 -13.17
C VAL A 1 11.16 -33.20 -13.45
N VAL A 2 10.84 -32.22 -12.63
CA VAL A 2 9.72 -31.31 -12.83
C VAL A 2 10.28 -29.96 -13.25
N LEU A 3 9.77 -29.37 -14.34
CA LEU A 3 10.30 -28.13 -14.89
C LEU A 3 9.44 -26.93 -14.50
N GLY A 4 10.07 -25.78 -14.32
CA GLY A 4 9.40 -24.48 -14.28
C GLY A 4 8.97 -24.00 -15.67
N PRO A 5 8.20 -22.90 -15.76
CA PRO A 5 7.68 -22.38 -17.02
C PRO A 5 8.76 -21.98 -18.03
N ASN A 6 9.83 -21.31 -17.61
CA ASN A 6 10.83 -20.78 -18.55
C ASN A 6 11.58 -21.89 -19.31
N PRO A 7 12.04 -22.97 -18.66
CA PRO A 7 12.59 -24.13 -19.37
C PRO A 7 11.61 -24.76 -20.36
N VAL A 8 10.31 -24.78 -20.06
CA VAL A 8 9.29 -25.32 -20.97
C VAL A 8 9.09 -24.42 -22.18
N VAL A 9 9.09 -23.10 -21.98
CA VAL A 9 9.06 -22.11 -23.07
C VAL A 9 10.28 -22.27 -23.97
N ASN A 10 11.48 -22.29 -23.39
CA ASN A 10 12.73 -22.30 -24.13
C ASN A 10 13.00 -23.63 -24.87
N LEU A 11 12.62 -24.77 -24.29
CA LEU A 11 12.93 -26.09 -24.86
C LEU A 11 11.79 -26.69 -25.69
N PHE A 12 10.55 -26.32 -25.40
CA PHE A 12 9.35 -26.92 -25.99
C PHE A 12 8.37 -25.90 -26.57
N GLY A 13 8.78 -24.63 -26.71
CA GLY A 13 7.96 -23.56 -27.29
C GLY A 13 6.75 -23.18 -26.44
N GLY A 14 6.74 -23.55 -25.15
CA GLY A 14 5.67 -23.25 -24.20
C GLY A 14 4.61 -24.35 -24.10
N ASP A 15 4.72 -25.43 -24.86
CA ASP A 15 3.79 -26.56 -24.78
C ASP A 15 4.16 -27.49 -23.62
N ALA A 16 3.45 -27.33 -22.51
CA ALA A 16 3.61 -28.15 -21.31
C ALA A 16 3.26 -29.63 -21.55
N VAL A 17 2.36 -29.94 -22.49
CA VAL A 17 1.98 -31.33 -22.81
C VAL A 17 3.08 -31.99 -23.61
N ALA A 18 3.67 -31.27 -24.57
CA ALA A 18 4.81 -31.77 -25.34
C ALA A 18 6.06 -32.01 -24.49
N ALA A 19 6.22 -31.26 -23.39
CA ALA A 19 7.32 -31.44 -22.46
C ALA A 19 7.22 -32.74 -21.64
N LEU A 20 6.00 -33.23 -21.35
CA LEU A 20 5.81 -34.43 -20.54
C LEU A 20 6.35 -35.69 -21.22
N GLY A 21 7.05 -36.53 -20.45
CA GLY A 21 7.60 -37.80 -20.92
C GLY A 21 8.87 -37.66 -21.76
N ARG A 22 9.27 -36.45 -22.16
CA ARG A 22 10.50 -36.20 -22.92
C ARG A 22 11.75 -36.32 -22.04
N ARG A 23 12.87 -36.65 -22.67
CA ARG A 23 14.18 -36.72 -22.02
C ARG A 23 14.94 -35.43 -22.27
N ILE A 24 15.44 -34.83 -21.20
CA ILE A 24 16.26 -33.62 -21.24
C ILE A 24 17.61 -33.89 -20.59
N ARG A 25 18.65 -33.21 -21.05
CA ARG A 25 19.99 -33.31 -20.47
C ARG A 25 20.22 -32.14 -19.52
N ILE A 26 20.50 -32.45 -18.26
CA ILE A 26 20.86 -31.47 -17.23
C ILE A 26 22.30 -31.81 -16.81
N GLY A 27 23.23 -30.88 -17.02
CA GLY A 27 24.66 -31.16 -16.85
C GLY A 27 25.12 -32.32 -17.73
N ARG A 28 25.60 -33.40 -17.12
CA ARG A 28 26.09 -34.62 -17.81
C ARG A 28 25.08 -35.77 -17.85
N ALA A 29 23.94 -35.64 -17.16
CA ALA A 29 22.97 -36.71 -17.01
C ALA A 29 21.67 -36.41 -17.77
N THR A 30 20.97 -37.48 -18.17
CA THR A 30 19.69 -37.38 -18.89
C THR A 30 18.55 -37.72 -17.93
N PHE A 31 17.56 -36.84 -17.84
CA PHE A 31 16.38 -36.99 -16.99
C PHE A 31 15.10 -36.97 -17.82
N GLN A 32 14.10 -37.72 -17.39
CA GLN A 32 12.75 -37.65 -17.97
C GLN A 32 11.92 -36.59 -17.25
N VAL A 33 11.21 -35.78 -18.01
CA VAL A 33 10.25 -34.79 -17.52
C VAL A 33 8.97 -35.50 -17.10
N ILE A 34 8.59 -35.36 -15.83
CA ILE A 34 7.40 -36.02 -15.24
C ILE A 34 6.29 -35.02 -14.89
N GLY A 35 6.57 -33.72 -14.96
CA GLY A 35 5.63 -32.68 -14.61
C GLY A 35 6.16 -31.28 -14.93
N VAL A 36 5.24 -30.32 -14.94
CA VAL A 36 5.53 -28.89 -15.09
C VAL A 36 4.89 -28.14 -13.92
N VAL A 37 5.66 -27.29 -13.25
CA VAL A 37 5.17 -26.44 -12.15
C VAL A 37 4.55 -25.17 -12.73
N LYS A 38 3.46 -24.70 -12.12
CA LYS A 38 2.89 -23.40 -12.43
C LYS A 38 3.83 -22.30 -11.92
N GLY A 39 4.18 -21.36 -12.79
CA GLY A 39 5.02 -20.21 -12.45
C GLY A 39 4.39 -19.30 -11.40
N ASP A 40 5.25 -18.69 -10.61
CA ASP A 40 4.91 -17.59 -9.72
C ASP A 40 5.43 -16.24 -10.25
N GLY A 41 6.10 -16.21 -11.41
CA GLY A 41 6.64 -15.01 -12.05
C GLY A 41 7.91 -14.47 -11.37
N GLN A 42 8.39 -15.09 -10.30
CA GLN A 42 9.63 -14.71 -9.60
C GLN A 42 10.72 -15.77 -9.74
N LYS A 43 10.36 -17.06 -9.82
CA LYS A 43 11.30 -18.19 -9.92
C LYS A 43 10.87 -19.18 -10.99
N ASP A 44 10.70 -18.70 -12.21
CA ASP A 44 10.20 -19.54 -13.31
C ASP A 44 11.31 -20.36 -14.01
N GLU A 45 12.58 -20.05 -13.75
CA GLU A 45 13.75 -20.79 -14.24
C GLU A 45 14.25 -21.81 -13.22
N ILE A 46 13.45 -22.85 -12.98
CA ILE A 46 13.76 -23.89 -12.00
C ILE A 46 13.57 -25.30 -12.58
N ALA A 47 14.35 -26.25 -12.07
CA ALA A 47 14.19 -27.67 -12.32
C ALA A 47 14.23 -28.42 -10.98
N ILE A 48 13.12 -29.08 -10.63
CA ILE A 48 12.95 -29.78 -9.36
C ILE A 48 13.18 -31.28 -9.60
N MET A 49 14.04 -31.89 -8.80
CA MET A 49 14.28 -33.32 -8.84
C MET A 49 14.51 -33.87 -7.43
N PRO A 50 14.29 -35.18 -7.22
CA PRO A 50 14.59 -35.82 -5.93
C PRO A 50 16.06 -35.64 -5.55
N LEU A 51 16.32 -35.35 -4.27
CA LEU A 51 17.67 -35.08 -3.75
C LEU A 51 18.65 -36.22 -4.06
N GLY A 52 18.22 -37.47 -3.91
CA GLY A 52 19.06 -38.64 -4.24
C GLY A 52 19.51 -38.65 -5.70
N ALA A 53 18.61 -38.33 -6.63
CA ALA A 53 18.95 -38.25 -8.06
C ALA A 53 19.92 -37.09 -8.36
N ALA A 54 19.73 -35.92 -7.74
CA ALA A 54 20.66 -34.80 -7.87
C ALA A 54 22.06 -35.16 -7.33
N ARG A 55 22.14 -35.83 -6.18
CA ARG A 55 23.40 -36.24 -5.55
C ARG A 55 24.17 -37.25 -6.42
N SER A 56 23.50 -38.30 -6.89
CA SER A 56 24.14 -39.38 -7.65
C SER A 56 24.60 -38.95 -9.04
N TYR A 57 23.86 -38.06 -9.70
CA TYR A 57 24.07 -37.76 -11.13
C TYR A 57 24.63 -36.35 -11.41
N LEU A 58 24.52 -35.39 -10.48
CA LEU A 58 24.94 -34.00 -10.71
C LEU A 58 26.00 -33.49 -9.74
N LEU A 59 25.87 -33.79 -8.44
CA LEU A 59 26.68 -33.15 -7.38
C LEU A 59 27.86 -34.00 -6.89
N GLY A 60 27.98 -35.25 -7.31
CA GLY A 60 29.14 -36.09 -6.98
C GLY A 60 29.13 -36.68 -5.57
N GLY A 61 27.95 -36.92 -4.99
CA GLY A 61 27.80 -37.76 -3.79
C GLY A 61 28.19 -37.14 -2.44
N THR A 62 28.37 -35.82 -2.35
CA THR A 62 28.55 -35.17 -1.04
C THR A 62 27.23 -35.15 -0.27
N ASP A 63 27.29 -35.32 1.05
CA ASP A 63 26.12 -35.25 1.94
C ASP A 63 25.72 -33.83 2.34
N ALA A 64 26.46 -32.83 1.86
CA ALA A 64 26.18 -31.42 2.11
C ALA A 64 24.84 -30.99 1.46
N VAL A 65 24.11 -30.11 2.15
CA VAL A 65 22.87 -29.52 1.67
C VAL A 65 23.01 -28.00 1.74
N ASN A 66 22.66 -27.31 0.67
CA ASN A 66 22.80 -25.85 0.59
C ASN A 66 21.67 -25.11 1.32
N GLN A 67 20.48 -25.72 1.41
CA GLN A 67 19.31 -25.11 2.03
C GLN A 67 18.34 -26.17 2.52
N ILE A 68 17.83 -26.00 3.74
CA ILE A 68 16.75 -26.80 4.30
C ILE A 68 15.57 -25.86 4.52
N ILE A 69 14.42 -26.20 3.94
CA ILE A 69 13.19 -25.44 4.11
C ILE A 69 12.30 -26.21 5.09
N VAL A 70 11.98 -25.59 6.22
CA VAL A 70 11.11 -26.15 7.25
C VAL A 70 9.80 -25.36 7.26
N LYS A 71 8.66 -26.07 7.26
CA LYS A 71 7.34 -25.46 7.32
C LYS A 71 6.75 -25.68 8.72
N ALA A 72 6.49 -24.59 9.44
CA ALA A 72 5.78 -24.64 10.71
C ALA A 72 4.28 -24.91 10.50
N GLY A 73 3.62 -25.50 11.51
CA GLY A 73 2.18 -25.78 11.48
C GLY A 73 1.31 -24.52 11.55
N SER A 74 1.82 -23.43 12.13
CA SER A 74 1.16 -22.14 12.22
C SER A 74 2.17 -20.98 12.29
N VAL A 75 1.70 -19.77 11.98
CA VAL A 75 2.52 -18.55 11.98
C VAL A 75 3.08 -18.24 13.38
N GLY A 76 2.28 -18.39 14.43
CA GLY A 76 2.71 -18.12 15.81
C GLY A 76 3.80 -19.07 16.33
N GLN A 77 3.99 -20.23 15.69
CA GLN A 77 5.00 -21.21 16.07
C GLN A 77 6.35 -21.00 15.38
N VAL A 78 6.43 -20.14 14.36
CA VAL A 78 7.66 -19.93 13.59
C VAL A 78 8.85 -19.54 14.47
N PRO A 79 8.74 -18.63 15.45
CA PRO A 79 9.87 -18.30 16.33
C PRO A 79 10.34 -19.50 17.16
N ALA A 80 9.41 -20.24 17.76
CA ALA A 80 9.73 -21.42 18.56
C ALA A 80 10.38 -22.54 17.72
N VAL A 81 9.88 -22.79 16.51
CA VAL A 81 10.46 -23.76 15.58
C VAL A 81 11.84 -23.32 15.11
N LEU A 82 12.06 -22.03 14.87
CA LEU A 82 13.37 -21.49 14.50
C LEU A 82 14.40 -21.76 15.61
N ASP A 83 14.03 -21.49 16.86
CA ASP A 83 14.90 -21.73 18.01
C ASP A 83 15.19 -23.22 18.20
N GLU A 84 14.17 -24.08 18.08
CA GLU A 84 14.31 -25.53 18.20
C GLU A 84 15.20 -26.12 17.10
N VAL A 85 14.99 -25.73 15.84
CA VAL A 85 15.82 -26.17 14.71
C VAL A 85 17.25 -25.68 14.87
N THR A 86 17.45 -24.43 15.30
CA THR A 86 18.79 -23.87 15.53
C THR A 86 19.52 -24.62 16.65
N ALA A 87 18.83 -24.96 17.73
CA ALA A 87 19.39 -25.75 18.83
C ALA A 87 19.76 -27.18 18.38
N LEU A 88 18.85 -27.85 17.66
CA LEU A 88 19.03 -29.20 17.15
C LEU A 88 20.21 -29.28 16.16
N LEU A 89 20.30 -28.35 15.22
CA LEU A 89 21.41 -28.30 14.26
C LEU A 89 22.73 -27.96 14.94
N SER A 90 22.73 -27.01 15.90
CA SER A 90 23.93 -26.69 16.67
C SER A 90 24.43 -27.91 17.45
N GLN A 91 23.52 -28.71 18.01
CA GLN A 91 23.85 -29.95 18.71
C GLN A 91 24.40 -31.01 17.76
N GLN A 92 23.74 -31.24 16.61
CA GLN A 92 24.19 -32.23 15.61
C GLN A 92 25.55 -31.87 14.99
N HIS A 93 25.80 -30.57 14.76
CA HIS A 93 27.05 -30.06 14.21
C HIS A 93 28.13 -29.84 15.29
N HIS A 94 27.84 -30.19 16.56
CA HIS A 94 28.76 -30.05 17.69
C HIS A 94 29.28 -28.62 17.92
N ILE A 95 28.45 -27.62 17.62
CA ILE A 95 28.79 -26.20 17.70
C ILE A 95 28.54 -25.69 19.12
N ARG A 96 29.62 -25.37 19.83
CA ARG A 96 29.55 -24.80 21.20
C ARG A 96 29.59 -23.27 21.23
N ASP A 97 30.13 -22.67 20.17
CA ASP A 97 30.29 -21.22 20.04
C ASP A 97 29.34 -20.71 18.95
N PRO A 98 28.32 -19.91 19.31
CA PRO A 98 27.39 -19.32 18.34
C PRO A 98 28.07 -18.50 17.24
N ALA A 99 29.26 -17.92 17.49
CA ALA A 99 30.00 -17.14 16.51
C ALA A 99 30.68 -18.00 15.42
N LYS A 100 30.73 -19.33 15.62
CA LYS A 100 31.36 -20.30 14.70
C LYS A 100 30.35 -21.21 14.01
N ARG A 101 29.08 -20.79 13.92
CA ARG A 101 28.06 -21.54 13.20
C ARG A 101 28.40 -21.63 11.71
N ASP A 102 28.25 -22.83 11.16
CA ASP A 102 28.39 -23.13 9.73
C ASP A 102 27.07 -23.02 8.97
N PHE A 103 25.96 -22.71 9.67
CA PHE A 103 24.64 -22.49 9.08
C PHE A 103 24.00 -21.19 9.59
N GLU A 104 23.09 -20.65 8.79
CA GLU A 104 22.23 -19.53 9.15
C GLU A 104 20.77 -20.00 9.12
N ALA A 105 20.05 -19.80 10.23
CA ALA A 105 18.64 -20.10 10.32
C ALA A 105 17.86 -18.78 10.25
N THR A 106 17.12 -18.58 9.15
CA THR A 106 16.30 -17.38 8.95
C THR A 106 14.83 -17.77 8.84
N ALA A 107 13.99 -17.08 9.60
CA ALA A 107 12.54 -17.17 9.43
C ALA A 107 12.12 -16.27 8.27
N LEU A 108 11.41 -16.82 7.28
CA LEU A 108 10.80 -16.02 6.21
C LEU A 108 9.84 -14.96 6.77
N GLN A 109 9.25 -15.22 7.94
CA GLN A 109 8.40 -14.27 8.66
C GLN A 109 9.15 -12.99 9.06
N GLY A 110 10.42 -13.06 9.47
CA GLY A 110 11.19 -11.85 9.82
C GLY A 110 11.36 -10.90 8.63
N LEU A 111 11.52 -11.44 7.42
CA LEU A 111 11.57 -10.64 6.19
C LEU A 111 10.21 -10.01 5.86
N LEU A 112 9.12 -10.75 6.07
CA LEU A 112 7.76 -10.25 5.88
C LEU A 112 7.40 -9.17 6.92
N ASP A 113 7.78 -9.36 8.18
CA ASP A 113 7.55 -8.40 9.26
C ASP A 113 8.31 -7.10 9.00
N GLN A 114 9.56 -7.16 8.55
CA GLN A 114 10.34 -5.98 8.18
C GLN A 114 9.72 -5.22 6.99
N ALA A 115 9.28 -5.96 5.95
CA ALA A 115 8.62 -5.38 4.79
C ALA A 115 7.29 -4.71 5.18
N THR A 116 6.45 -5.40 5.97
CA THR A 116 5.17 -4.86 6.45
C THR A 116 5.35 -3.66 7.38
N GLN A 117 6.39 -3.65 8.22
CA GLN A 117 6.72 -2.50 9.06
C GLN A 117 7.11 -1.29 8.21
N THR A 118 7.91 -1.48 7.16
CA THR A 118 8.30 -0.40 6.24
C THR A 118 7.09 0.14 5.47
N LEU A 119 6.23 -0.74 4.96
CA LEU A 119 4.99 -0.34 4.29
C LEU A 119 4.04 0.41 5.24
N THR A 120 3.93 -0.05 6.49
CA THR A 120 3.12 0.61 7.52
C THR A 120 3.67 2.00 7.84
N PHE A 121 4.99 2.13 7.97
CA PHE A 121 5.64 3.42 8.18
C PHE A 121 5.37 4.40 7.02
N LEU A 122 5.53 3.95 5.77
CA LEU A 122 5.24 4.77 4.58
C LEU A 122 3.76 5.17 4.51
N SER A 123 2.85 4.27 4.89
CA SER A 123 1.42 4.53 4.95
C SER A 123 1.09 5.61 5.98
N VAL A 124 1.57 5.46 7.22
CA VAL A 124 1.38 6.46 8.29
C VAL A 124 2.01 7.79 7.91
N PHE A 125 3.21 7.78 7.33
CA PHE A 125 3.89 8.98 6.87
C PHE A 125 3.05 9.73 5.82
N THR A 126 2.50 9.02 4.84
CA THR A 126 1.66 9.60 3.79
C THR A 126 0.38 10.20 4.38
N VAL A 127 -0.26 9.51 5.32
CA VAL A 127 -1.43 10.02 6.04
C VAL A 127 -1.09 11.28 6.83
N ALA A 128 0.07 11.32 7.49
CA ALA A 128 0.52 12.49 8.24
C ALA A 128 0.75 13.70 7.32
N VAL A 129 1.43 13.51 6.19
CA VAL A 129 1.62 14.57 5.18
C VAL A 129 0.28 15.03 4.63
N ALA A 130 -0.62 14.11 4.30
CA ALA A 130 -1.97 14.45 3.84
C ALA A 130 -2.74 15.27 4.88
N ALA A 131 -2.67 14.90 6.16
CA ALA A 131 -3.29 15.64 7.26
C ALA A 131 -2.73 17.07 7.40
N ILE A 132 -1.41 17.25 7.24
CA ILE A 132 -0.79 18.59 7.26
C ILE A 132 -1.29 19.41 6.06
N SER A 133 -1.29 18.84 4.85
CA SER A 133 -1.82 19.51 3.65
C SER A 133 -3.28 19.93 3.82
N LEU A 134 -4.07 19.09 4.51
CA LEU A 134 -5.46 19.35 4.84
C LEU A 134 -5.64 20.56 5.75
N ILE A 135 -4.82 20.68 6.79
CA ILE A 135 -4.83 21.80 7.73
C ILE A 135 -4.46 23.09 6.99
N VAL A 136 -3.40 23.06 6.18
CA VAL A 136 -2.95 24.22 5.39
C VAL A 136 -4.05 24.65 4.41
N GLY A 137 -4.69 23.69 3.72
CA GLY A 137 -5.84 23.95 2.86
C GLY A 137 -7.03 24.56 3.61
N GLY A 138 -7.35 24.02 4.79
CA GLY A 138 -8.40 24.55 5.67
C GLY A 138 -8.14 25.98 6.13
N ILE A 139 -6.90 26.31 6.48
CA ILE A 139 -6.48 27.69 6.81
C ILE A 139 -6.68 28.61 5.60
N GLY A 140 -6.33 28.13 4.39
CA GLY A 140 -6.55 28.86 3.15
C GLY A 140 -8.03 29.18 2.91
N VAL A 141 -8.92 28.19 3.07
CA VAL A 141 -10.37 28.39 2.97
C VAL A 141 -10.87 29.37 4.02
N ALA A 142 -10.43 29.24 5.28
CA ALA A 142 -10.81 30.15 6.35
C ALA A 142 -10.39 31.60 6.04
N ASN A 143 -9.19 31.80 5.47
CA ASN A 143 -8.69 33.12 5.10
C ASN A 143 -9.51 33.76 3.98
N ILE A 144 -9.79 33.00 2.91
CA ILE A 144 -10.66 33.48 1.82
C ILE A 144 -12.04 33.86 2.36
N MET A 145 -12.60 33.06 3.27
CA MET A 145 -13.88 33.36 3.90
C MET A 145 -13.82 34.60 4.79
N LEU A 146 -12.73 34.85 5.52
CA LEU A 146 -12.55 36.09 6.29
C LEU A 146 -12.54 37.32 5.38
N VAL A 147 -11.80 37.26 4.28
CA VAL A 147 -11.73 38.35 3.29
C VAL A 147 -13.11 38.60 2.66
N SER A 148 -13.81 37.54 2.24
CA SER A 148 -15.16 37.64 1.68
C SER A 148 -16.16 38.26 2.65
N VAL A 149 -16.08 37.93 3.95
CA VAL A 149 -16.92 38.55 4.98
C VAL A 149 -16.61 40.05 5.10
N THR A 150 -15.34 40.44 5.06
CA THR A 150 -14.95 41.85 5.15
C THR A 150 -15.40 42.65 3.93
N GLU A 151 -15.30 42.11 2.72
CA GLU A 151 -15.78 42.76 1.49
C GLU A 151 -17.31 42.92 1.49
N ARG A 152 -18.04 41.90 1.97
CA ARG A 152 -19.51 41.90 2.03
C ARG A 152 -20.08 42.49 3.32
N THR A 153 -19.28 43.20 4.12
CA THR A 153 -19.69 43.74 5.44
C THR A 153 -20.96 44.58 5.35
N ARG A 154 -21.04 45.51 4.39
CA ARG A 154 -22.18 46.40 4.20
C ARG A 154 -23.47 45.64 3.85
N GLU A 155 -23.37 44.63 2.98
CA GLU A 155 -24.51 43.79 2.60
C GLU A 155 -25.05 42.99 3.80
N ILE A 156 -24.15 42.42 4.61
CA ILE A 156 -24.52 41.69 5.83
C ILE A 156 -25.19 42.64 6.84
N GLY A 157 -24.68 43.86 6.97
CA GLY A 157 -25.25 44.93 7.81
C GLY A 157 -26.69 45.26 7.42
N ILE A 158 -26.95 45.46 6.12
CA ILE A 158 -28.30 45.73 5.59
C ILE A 158 -29.24 44.55 5.86
N ARG A 159 -28.83 43.30 5.60
CA ARG A 159 -29.66 42.11 5.87
C ARG A 159 -30.04 42.01 7.35
N LYS A 160 -29.11 42.30 8.25
CA LYS A 160 -29.38 42.30 9.69
C LYS A 160 -30.26 43.46 10.14
N ALA A 161 -30.14 44.65 9.52
CA ALA A 161 -31.01 45.78 9.81
C ALA A 161 -32.47 45.52 9.42
N VAL A 162 -32.69 44.73 8.35
CA VAL A 162 -34.01 44.29 7.89
C VAL A 162 -34.54 43.08 8.69
N GLY A 163 -33.78 42.57 9.66
CA GLY A 163 -34.24 41.55 10.62
C GLY A 163 -33.74 40.12 10.37
N ALA A 164 -32.73 39.90 9.51
CA ALA A 164 -32.18 38.56 9.31
C ALA A 164 -31.59 37.99 10.62
N PRO A 165 -31.97 36.78 11.06
CA PRO A 165 -31.44 36.19 12.27
C PRO A 165 -29.98 35.79 12.07
N ARG A 166 -29.19 35.78 13.16
CA ARG A 166 -27.76 35.37 13.12
C ARG A 166 -27.57 34.00 12.47
N SER A 167 -28.49 33.07 12.72
CA SER A 167 -28.46 31.71 12.16
C SER A 167 -28.59 31.69 10.63
N ALA A 168 -29.30 32.63 10.01
CA ALA A 168 -29.40 32.71 8.55
C ALA A 168 -28.05 33.11 7.93
N ILE A 169 -27.36 34.08 8.54
CA ILE A 169 -26.03 34.52 8.10
C ILE A 169 -25.01 33.38 8.28
N VAL A 170 -24.99 32.73 9.44
CA VAL A 170 -24.09 31.58 9.68
C VAL A 170 -24.33 30.47 8.65
N LYS A 171 -25.60 30.09 8.41
CA LYS A 171 -25.93 29.04 7.45
C LYS A 171 -25.47 29.38 6.03
N GLN A 172 -25.63 30.62 5.59
CA GLN A 172 -25.19 31.03 4.26
C GLN A 172 -23.68 30.83 4.09
N PHE A 173 -22.88 31.35 5.03
CA PHE A 173 -21.42 31.23 4.95
C PHE A 173 -20.94 29.79 5.13
N LEU A 174 -21.59 29.00 5.99
CA LEU A 174 -21.28 27.56 6.11
C LEU A 174 -21.60 26.80 4.82
N ILE A 175 -22.69 27.13 4.13
CA ILE A 175 -23.02 26.51 2.84
C ILE A 175 -21.97 26.90 1.80
N GLU A 176 -21.56 28.18 1.75
CA GLU A 176 -20.53 28.66 0.83
C GLU A 176 -19.18 27.94 1.06
N SER A 177 -18.75 27.76 2.32
CA SER A 177 -17.53 26.99 2.62
C SER A 177 -17.68 25.49 2.33
N CYS A 178 -18.84 24.90 2.60
CA CYS A 178 -19.10 23.50 2.29
C CYS A 178 -19.13 23.24 0.78
N VAL A 179 -19.68 24.16 -0.02
CA VAL A 179 -19.69 24.05 -1.48
C VAL A 179 -18.26 24.15 -2.03
N LEU A 180 -17.46 25.11 -1.54
CA LEU A 180 -16.05 25.21 -1.90
C LEU A 180 -15.28 23.93 -1.55
N ALA A 181 -15.47 23.41 -0.35
CA ALA A 181 -14.86 22.16 0.09
C ALA A 181 -15.33 20.97 -0.75
N ALA A 182 -16.63 20.84 -1.00
CA ALA A 182 -17.21 19.77 -1.81
C ALA A 182 -16.66 19.77 -3.23
N MET A 183 -16.55 20.94 -3.88
CA MET A 183 -15.93 21.05 -5.21
C MET A 183 -14.45 20.66 -5.19
N GLY A 184 -13.69 21.15 -4.21
CA GLY A 184 -12.28 20.75 -4.04
C GLY A 184 -12.12 19.26 -3.79
N GLY A 185 -12.99 18.67 -2.96
CA GLY A 185 -13.04 17.23 -2.68
C GLY A 185 -13.39 16.41 -3.92
N LEU A 186 -14.38 16.84 -4.71
CA LEU A 186 -14.74 16.21 -5.99
C LEU A 186 -13.58 16.24 -6.98
N VAL A 187 -12.93 17.39 -7.16
CA VAL A 187 -11.75 17.50 -8.03
C VAL A 187 -10.61 16.61 -7.53
N GLY A 188 -10.36 16.59 -6.22
CA GLY A 188 -9.36 15.71 -5.60
C GLY A 188 -9.66 14.23 -5.81
N ILE A 189 -10.91 13.81 -5.70
CA ILE A 189 -11.35 12.43 -5.95
C ILE A 189 -11.14 12.07 -7.43
N VAL A 190 -11.55 12.92 -8.36
CA VAL A 190 -11.36 12.68 -9.80
C VAL A 190 -9.88 12.53 -10.14
N LEU A 191 -9.03 13.41 -9.61
CA LEU A 191 -7.58 13.31 -9.81
C LEU A 191 -6.99 12.05 -9.16
N GLY A 192 -7.38 11.73 -7.93
CA GLY A 192 -6.91 10.55 -7.21
C GLY A 192 -7.29 9.24 -7.90
N VAL A 193 -8.56 9.12 -8.32
CA VAL A 193 -9.04 7.96 -9.08
C VAL A 193 -8.34 7.90 -10.44
N GLY A 194 -8.20 9.02 -11.15
CA GLY A 194 -7.50 9.08 -12.43
C GLY A 194 -6.05 8.61 -12.32
N LEU A 195 -5.31 9.10 -11.32
CA LEU A 195 -3.94 8.66 -11.04
C LEU A 195 -3.88 7.16 -10.70
N THR A 196 -4.85 6.65 -9.95
CA THR A 196 -4.92 5.22 -9.60
C THR A 196 -5.12 4.35 -10.83
N VAL A 197 -6.02 4.75 -11.73
CA VAL A 197 -6.26 4.03 -13.00
C VAL A 197 -5.04 4.06 -13.89
N ILE A 198 -4.38 5.21 -14.04
CA ILE A 198 -3.13 5.33 -14.82
C ILE A 198 -2.04 4.43 -14.22
N ALA A 199 -1.88 4.45 -12.91
CA ALA A 199 -0.92 3.60 -12.21
C ALA A 199 -1.22 2.11 -12.46
N GLY A 200 -2.49 1.70 -12.45
CA GLY A 200 -2.91 0.33 -12.76
C GLY A 200 -2.60 -0.12 -14.19
N LEU A 201 -2.47 0.79 -15.15
CA LEU A 201 -2.06 0.48 -16.52
C LEU A 201 -0.54 0.45 -16.70
N VAL A 202 0.19 1.35 -16.01
CA VAL A 202 1.64 1.53 -16.19
C VAL A 202 2.46 0.57 -15.34
N LEU A 203 2.04 0.28 -14.11
CA LEU A 203 2.81 -0.55 -13.17
C LEU A 203 2.98 -2.00 -13.62
N PRO A 204 1.92 -2.71 -14.09
CA PRO A 204 2.08 -4.10 -14.55
C PRO A 204 2.94 -4.23 -15.80
N ALA A 205 3.04 -3.16 -16.61
CA ALA A 205 3.87 -3.15 -17.82
C ALA A 205 5.37 -3.01 -17.53
N ASN A 206 5.74 -2.43 -16.38
CA ASN A 206 7.14 -2.14 -16.03
C ASN A 206 7.65 -3.00 -14.87
N ILE A 207 6.77 -3.53 -14.02
CA ILE A 207 7.11 -4.33 -12.84
C ILE A 207 6.24 -5.59 -12.84
N PRO A 208 6.82 -6.77 -13.19
CA PRO A 208 6.12 -8.04 -13.10
C PRO A 208 5.60 -8.28 -11.67
N ASN A 209 4.36 -8.73 -11.54
CA ASN A 209 3.69 -9.05 -10.26
C ASN A 209 3.45 -7.86 -9.29
N PHE A 210 3.48 -6.60 -9.75
CA PHE A 210 3.02 -5.50 -8.90
C PHE A 210 1.49 -5.54 -8.75
N PRO A 211 0.93 -5.57 -7.53
CA PRO A 211 -0.52 -5.58 -7.34
C PRO A 211 -1.12 -4.30 -7.92
N ALA A 212 -2.16 -4.45 -8.76
CA ALA A 212 -2.85 -3.31 -9.31
C ALA A 212 -3.48 -2.50 -8.17
N PRO A 213 -3.25 -1.17 -8.09
CA PRO A 213 -3.85 -0.37 -7.05
C PRO A 213 -5.37 -0.31 -7.23
N GLU A 214 -6.09 -0.64 -6.16
CA GLU A 214 -7.55 -0.74 -6.17
C GLU A 214 -8.20 0.49 -5.52
N VAL A 215 -9.27 0.99 -6.15
CA VAL A 215 -10.07 2.07 -5.58
C VAL A 215 -11.17 1.47 -4.71
N SER A 216 -11.04 1.65 -3.39
CA SER A 216 -12.11 1.29 -2.46
C SER A 216 -13.15 2.41 -2.37
N VAL A 217 -14.43 2.06 -2.58
CA VAL A 217 -15.57 2.98 -2.43
C VAL A 217 -15.60 3.59 -1.01
N GLY A 218 -15.22 2.80 0.01
CA GLY A 218 -15.16 3.27 1.39
C GLY A 218 -14.15 4.40 1.57
N SER A 219 -12.97 4.30 0.95
CA SER A 219 -11.93 5.34 1.01
C SER A 219 -12.36 6.63 0.31
N VAL A 220 -13.09 6.52 -0.81
CA VAL A 220 -13.63 7.69 -1.54
C VAL A 220 -14.66 8.42 -0.70
N LEU A 221 -15.61 7.70 -0.10
CA LEU A 221 -16.62 8.29 0.78
C LEU A 221 -16.01 8.93 2.01
N LEU A 222 -15.00 8.28 2.61
CA LEU A 222 -14.28 8.82 3.76
C LEU A 222 -13.51 10.09 3.39
N ALA A 223 -12.83 10.12 2.24
CA ALA A 223 -12.13 11.32 1.75
C ALA A 223 -13.11 12.48 1.50
N PHE A 224 -14.26 12.21 0.88
CA PHE A 224 -15.30 13.20 0.67
C PHE A 224 -15.87 13.73 1.99
N GLY A 225 -16.14 12.83 2.94
CA GLY A 225 -16.60 13.20 4.28
C GLY A 225 -15.60 14.09 5.04
N ILE A 226 -14.31 13.75 4.96
CA ILE A 226 -13.22 14.57 5.53
C ILE A 226 -13.19 15.95 4.86
N SER A 227 -13.31 16.02 3.53
CA SER A 227 -13.37 17.28 2.78
C SER A 227 -14.48 18.20 3.30
N LEU A 228 -15.70 17.68 3.44
CA LEU A 228 -16.84 18.42 4.00
C LEU A 228 -16.61 18.85 5.46
N ALA A 229 -16.04 17.97 6.28
CA ALA A 229 -15.73 18.28 7.68
C ALA A 229 -14.78 19.49 7.80
N ILE A 230 -13.76 19.59 6.93
CA ILE A 230 -12.87 20.76 6.92
C ILE A 230 -13.60 22.00 6.45
N GLY A 231 -14.45 21.89 5.43
CA GLY A 231 -15.25 23.02 4.96
C GLY A 231 -16.12 23.61 6.07
N LEU A 232 -16.72 22.74 6.91
CA LEU A 232 -17.47 23.14 8.09
C LEU A 232 -16.59 23.79 9.17
N LEU A 233 -15.46 23.16 9.50
CA LEU A 233 -14.56 23.65 10.56
C LEU A 233 -13.89 24.99 10.16
N ALA A 234 -13.35 25.06 8.95
CA ALA A 234 -12.69 26.25 8.42
C ALA A 234 -13.66 27.41 8.19
N GLY A 235 -14.88 27.13 7.71
CA GLY A 235 -15.92 28.14 7.50
C GLY A 235 -16.65 28.58 8.77
N GLY A 236 -16.59 27.79 9.85
CA GLY A 236 -17.30 28.05 11.09
C GLY A 236 -16.88 29.35 11.77
N PHE A 237 -15.58 29.59 11.94
CA PHE A 237 -15.08 30.80 12.59
C PHE A 237 -15.47 32.10 11.82
N PRO A 238 -15.21 32.21 10.49
CA PRO A 238 -15.65 33.36 9.70
C PRO A 238 -17.18 33.57 9.72
N ALA A 239 -17.96 32.48 9.63
CA ALA A 239 -19.42 32.55 9.64
C ALA A 239 -19.97 33.12 10.95
N ILE A 240 -19.41 32.70 12.09
CA ILE A 240 -19.78 33.21 13.41
C ILE A 240 -19.40 34.69 13.53
N ARG A 241 -18.21 35.07 13.04
CA ARG A 241 -17.75 36.47 13.02
C ARG A 241 -18.66 37.35 12.17
N ALA A 242 -19.08 36.88 10.99
CA ALA A 242 -20.02 37.61 10.13
C ALA A 242 -21.37 37.83 10.82
N ALA A 243 -21.90 36.81 11.47
CA ALA A 243 -23.19 36.85 12.13
C ALA A 243 -23.20 37.75 13.40
N SER A 244 -22.06 37.96 14.04
CA SER A 244 -21.94 38.78 15.25
C SER A 244 -21.78 40.29 14.98
N MET A 245 -21.48 40.71 13.74
CA MET A 245 -21.32 42.13 13.38
C MET A 245 -22.56 42.98 13.66
N ARG A 246 -22.42 44.15 14.31
CA ARG A 246 -23.57 45.02 14.60
C ARG A 246 -23.98 45.80 13.33
N PRO A 247 -25.29 45.96 13.05
CA PRO A 247 -25.74 46.68 11.85
C PRO A 247 -25.23 48.12 11.76
N ILE A 248 -25.15 48.81 12.91
CA ILE A 248 -24.63 50.17 13.03
C ILE A 248 -23.15 50.24 12.62
N ASP A 249 -22.33 49.27 13.04
CA ASP A 249 -20.90 49.25 12.73
C ASP A 249 -20.67 48.91 11.24
N ALA A 250 -21.52 48.05 10.67
CA ALA A 250 -21.44 47.64 9.26
C ALA A 250 -21.88 48.73 8.26
N LEU A 251 -22.69 49.70 8.69
CA LEU A 251 -23.16 50.82 7.85
C LEU A 251 -22.30 52.08 7.98
N ARG A 252 -21.43 52.13 9.00
CA ARG A 252 -20.54 53.26 9.30
C ARG A 252 -19.15 53.12 8.65
N TYR A 253 -18.82 51.93 8.15
CA TYR A 253 -17.62 51.69 7.34
C TYR A 253 -17.82 52.26 5.93
N GLU A 254 -17.07 53.31 5.61
CA GLU A 254 -16.54 53.56 4.25
C GLU A 254 -15.29 52.70 4.04
#